data_AF-A0A845LHZ4-F1
#
_entry.id   AF-A0A845LHZ4-F1
#
_cell.length_a   1.000
_cell.length_b   1.000
_cell.length_c   1.000
_cell.angle_alpha   90.00
_cell.angle_beta   90.00
_cell.angle_gamma   90.00
#
_symmetry.space_group_name_H-M   'P 1'
#
loop_
_entity.id
_entity.type
_entity.pdbx_description
1 polymer ?
#
loop_
_entity_poly.entity_id
_entity_poly.type
_entity_poly.pdbx_seq_one_letter_code
_entity_poly.pdbx_strand_id
1 'polypeptide(L)'
;MNEPLIPIAYEDVINNFSTTELELKLMEFVEPNSDMELEINSLFFETKQSGKIVFILGKPGTGKSTFIHSLKWRPNIALRKLVSIDAAQLISDNNLSELLTEIKNISIESNEKKDKGPTAIIIDYLEDLQGFEEGNIKSFFRNLNGVLRKSPLLIIWPVTEKHEVDAMLGYAQNVSGTLFVKDKEVLNFTGPHTNKYIDIAKRTLTVLNAGKELDDFNLIHEDFVDTYNSVLRLPKVDINLREYYKLLKTHWQQKSGYLKDINRKIPKPTEVWFLFGYKNAEDIVAQFSRKTTRIEDAWSVITDRFSEYISNNSQRKGTWDARRLQLAFYGALKTRVMYIPTNTLISLLVSYSEHAELNKLFETMKTPDSWRKKPAAKSSLKRSPMYRQLIGEVYPSGKRKGGSTRKALEKAEPIFSKVVNWISTVGSDKALNKSIALALEDAGVKNASYEKPHPWIPNVIPDIFIDLPDKQICIEFHYTNKNEPYVLADYVLKKLDIYVTQLTSLISIKI
;
A
#
# COMPACT_ATOMS: atom_id res chain seq x y z
N MET A 1 16.81 2.54 2.38
CA MET A 1 15.42 2.55 1.88
C MET A 1 15.31 1.34 0.96
N ASN A 2 14.41 0.41 1.26
CA ASN A 2 14.24 -0.79 0.44
C ASN A 2 13.44 -0.41 -0.81
N GLU A 3 13.91 -0.82 -1.98
CA GLU A 3 13.18 -0.67 -3.23
C GLU A 3 12.10 -1.77 -3.28
N PRO A 4 10.81 -1.42 -3.50
CA PRO A 4 9.77 -2.41 -3.71
C PRO A 4 9.99 -3.09 -5.04
N LEU A 5 9.78 -4.40 -5.06
CA LEU A 5 9.70 -5.15 -6.29
C LEU A 5 8.34 -4.92 -6.94
N ILE A 6 8.32 -4.08 -7.98
CA ILE A 6 7.12 -3.75 -8.79
C ILE A 6 7.29 -4.45 -10.16
N PRO A 7 6.50 -5.48 -10.48
CA PRO A 7 6.67 -6.25 -11.72
C PRO A 7 6.12 -5.50 -12.93
N ILE A 8 6.85 -5.48 -14.04
CA ILE A 8 6.41 -4.89 -15.32
C ILE A 8 6.08 -5.99 -16.34
N ALA A 9 6.70 -7.16 -16.17
CA ALA A 9 6.52 -8.34 -17.01
C ALA A 9 6.16 -9.57 -16.18
N TYR A 10 5.69 -10.63 -16.85
CA TYR A 10 5.37 -11.89 -16.18
C TYR A 10 6.65 -12.59 -15.72
N GLU A 11 7.72 -12.41 -16.47
CA GLU A 11 9.06 -12.91 -16.22
C GLU A 11 9.61 -12.34 -14.92
N ASP A 12 9.31 -11.07 -14.61
CA ASP A 12 9.66 -10.46 -13.33
C ASP A 12 8.98 -11.20 -12.17
N VAL A 13 7.78 -11.75 -12.36
CA VAL A 13 7.08 -12.49 -11.30
C VAL A 13 7.65 -13.89 -11.12
N ILE A 14 7.81 -14.65 -12.21
CA ILE A 14 8.27 -16.05 -12.12
C ILE A 14 9.70 -16.16 -11.60
N ASN A 15 10.57 -15.20 -11.93
CA ASN A 15 11.96 -15.20 -11.49
C ASN A 15 12.12 -14.92 -9.99
N ASN A 16 11.06 -14.48 -9.30
CA ASN A 16 11.08 -14.20 -7.86
C ASN A 16 10.61 -15.37 -6.99
N PHE A 17 10.13 -16.46 -7.58
CA PHE A 17 9.65 -17.62 -6.83
C PHE A 17 10.34 -18.90 -7.30
N SER A 18 10.51 -19.83 -6.36
CA SER A 18 10.90 -21.19 -6.70
C SER A 18 9.78 -21.88 -7.50
N THR A 19 10.12 -22.82 -8.39
CA THR A 19 9.13 -23.56 -9.19
C THR A 19 8.08 -24.28 -8.32
N THR A 20 8.47 -24.69 -7.10
CA THR A 20 7.59 -25.35 -6.12
C THR A 20 6.59 -24.42 -5.44
N GLU A 21 6.88 -23.12 -5.34
CA GLU A 21 6.02 -22.15 -4.66
C GLU A 21 5.26 -21.25 -5.64
N LEU A 22 5.70 -21.18 -6.90
CA LEU A 22 5.18 -20.26 -7.91
C LEU A 22 3.66 -20.33 -8.02
N GLU A 23 3.08 -21.52 -8.16
CA GLU A 23 1.63 -21.68 -8.32
C GLU A 23 0.86 -21.18 -7.10
N LEU A 24 1.29 -21.55 -5.89
CA LEU A 24 0.69 -21.09 -4.65
C LEU A 24 0.74 -19.57 -4.53
N LYS A 25 1.86 -18.95 -4.92
CA LYS A 25 2.04 -17.50 -4.88
C LYS A 25 1.19 -16.78 -5.92
N LEU A 26 1.10 -17.30 -7.14
CA LEU A 26 0.24 -16.74 -8.17
C LEU A 26 -1.25 -16.81 -7.77
N MET A 27 -1.69 -17.85 -7.06
CA MET A 27 -3.07 -17.94 -6.56
C MET A 27 -3.46 -16.80 -5.61
N GLU A 28 -2.50 -16.20 -4.90
CA GLU A 28 -2.77 -15.13 -3.92
C GLU A 28 -3.16 -13.80 -4.59
N PHE A 29 -2.78 -13.56 -5.85
CA PHE A 29 -2.98 -12.25 -6.50
C PHE A 29 -3.49 -12.28 -7.94
N VAL A 30 -3.46 -13.42 -8.65
CA VAL A 30 -3.97 -13.48 -10.03
C VAL A 30 -5.50 -13.47 -10.05
N GLU A 31 -6.06 -12.32 -10.44
CA GLU A 31 -7.51 -12.13 -10.55
C GLU A 31 -8.12 -13.06 -11.61
N PRO A 32 -9.25 -13.74 -11.30
CA PRO A 32 -10.02 -14.49 -12.29
C PRO A 32 -10.51 -13.60 -13.42
N ASN A 33 -10.56 -14.15 -14.64
CA ASN A 33 -11.20 -13.49 -15.78
C ASN A 33 -12.38 -14.35 -16.22
N SER A 34 -13.51 -14.18 -15.55
CA SER A 34 -14.69 -15.05 -15.70
C SER A 34 -15.16 -15.17 -17.15
N ASP A 35 -15.16 -14.06 -17.90
CA ASP A 35 -15.61 -14.06 -19.29
C ASP A 35 -14.70 -14.93 -20.16
N MET A 36 -13.37 -14.79 -20.01
CA MET A 36 -12.42 -15.61 -20.75
C MET A 36 -12.39 -17.06 -20.26
N GLU A 37 -12.58 -17.30 -18.96
CA GLU A 37 -12.68 -18.65 -18.39
C GLU A 37 -13.88 -19.42 -18.96
N LEU A 38 -15.02 -18.74 -19.17
CA LEU A 38 -16.19 -19.33 -19.82
C LEU A 38 -15.92 -19.71 -21.28
N GLU A 39 -15.26 -18.82 -22.04
CA GLU A 39 -14.88 -19.10 -23.43
C GLU A 39 -13.94 -20.31 -23.52
N ILE A 40 -12.89 -20.34 -22.70
CA ILE A 40 -11.93 -21.46 -22.64
C ILE A 40 -12.62 -22.76 -22.22
N ASN A 41 -13.52 -22.72 -21.24
CA ASN A 41 -14.28 -23.90 -20.84
C ASN A 41 -15.14 -24.46 -21.97
N SER A 42 -15.81 -23.59 -22.72
CA SER A 42 -16.60 -24.03 -23.87
C SER A 42 -15.75 -24.76 -24.91
N LEU A 43 -14.51 -24.29 -25.14
CA LEU A 43 -13.56 -24.97 -26.03
C LEU A 43 -13.11 -26.33 -25.47
N PHE A 44 -12.91 -26.45 -24.15
CA PHE A 44 -12.60 -27.73 -23.53
C PHE A 44 -13.73 -28.75 -23.69
N PHE A 45 -15.00 -28.32 -23.64
CA PHE A 45 -16.14 -29.21 -23.91
C PHE A 45 -16.14 -29.74 -25.36
N GLU A 46 -15.84 -28.88 -26.33
CA GLU A 46 -15.70 -29.26 -27.74
C GLU A 46 -14.45 -30.13 -28.01
N THR A 47 -13.49 -30.15 -27.08
CA THR A 47 -12.20 -30.84 -27.23
C THR A 47 -12.18 -32.27 -26.65
N LYS A 48 -13.32 -32.80 -26.20
CA LYS A 48 -13.37 -34.12 -25.54
C LYS A 48 -12.97 -35.30 -26.42
N GLN A 49 -13.22 -35.20 -27.74
CA GLN A 49 -12.98 -36.30 -28.70
C GLN A 49 -11.99 -35.92 -29.79
N SER A 50 -11.93 -34.63 -30.14
CA SER A 50 -11.04 -34.10 -31.17
C SER A 50 -10.40 -32.82 -30.68
N GLY A 51 -9.13 -32.66 -30.96
CA GLY A 51 -8.35 -31.48 -30.64
C GLY A 51 -8.76 -30.26 -31.45
N LYS A 52 -8.49 -29.10 -30.86
CA LYS A 52 -8.82 -27.79 -31.41
C LYS A 52 -7.67 -26.82 -31.21
N ILE A 53 -7.64 -25.78 -32.04
CA ILE A 53 -6.73 -24.65 -31.91
C ILE A 53 -7.58 -23.42 -31.56
N VAL A 54 -7.04 -22.57 -30.70
CA VAL A 54 -7.58 -21.24 -30.42
C VAL A 54 -6.43 -20.24 -30.35
N PHE A 55 -6.60 -19.11 -31.04
CA PHE A 55 -5.72 -17.96 -30.87
C PHE A 55 -6.21 -17.09 -29.73
N ILE A 56 -5.34 -16.77 -28.77
CA ILE A 56 -5.64 -15.74 -27.76
C ILE A 56 -4.95 -14.45 -28.19
N LEU A 57 -5.73 -13.56 -28.80
CA LEU A 57 -5.25 -12.29 -29.29
C LEU A 57 -5.33 -11.24 -28.19
N GLY A 58 -4.22 -10.61 -27.84
CA GLY A 58 -4.24 -9.47 -26.92
C GLY A 58 -2.91 -8.76 -26.85
N LYS A 59 -2.92 -7.50 -26.46
CA LYS A 59 -1.68 -6.70 -26.46
C LYS A 59 -0.62 -7.19 -25.46
N PRO A 60 0.65 -6.82 -25.65
CA PRO A 60 1.67 -7.02 -24.63
C PRO A 60 1.26 -6.35 -23.30
N GLY A 61 1.48 -7.02 -22.18
CA GLY A 61 1.23 -6.44 -20.85
C GLY A 61 -0.22 -6.45 -20.36
N THR A 62 -1.18 -7.02 -21.10
CA THR A 62 -2.56 -7.22 -20.63
C THR A 62 -2.71 -8.37 -19.63
N GLY A 63 -1.67 -9.22 -19.50
CA GLY A 63 -1.68 -10.38 -18.59
C GLY A 63 -2.04 -11.70 -19.26
N LYS A 64 -1.88 -11.85 -20.59
CA LYS A 64 -2.17 -13.11 -21.32
C LYS A 64 -1.47 -14.32 -20.71
N SER A 65 -0.14 -14.27 -20.59
CA SER A 65 0.66 -15.39 -20.07
C SER A 65 0.28 -15.72 -18.62
N THR A 66 0.02 -14.69 -17.81
CA THR A 66 -0.47 -14.84 -16.44
C THR A 66 -1.84 -15.54 -16.39
N PHE A 67 -2.77 -15.13 -17.26
CA PHE A 67 -4.09 -15.75 -17.36
C PHE A 67 -4.01 -17.21 -17.80
N ILE A 68 -3.28 -17.49 -18.88
CA ILE A 68 -3.14 -18.84 -19.42
C ILE A 68 -2.50 -19.75 -18.38
N HIS A 69 -1.42 -19.32 -17.73
CA HIS A 69 -0.79 -20.09 -16.67
C HIS A 69 -1.76 -20.37 -15.51
N SER A 70 -2.65 -19.43 -15.19
CA SER A 70 -3.64 -19.61 -14.13
C SER A 70 -4.65 -20.71 -14.36
N LEU A 71 -4.88 -21.12 -15.62
CA LEU A 71 -5.79 -22.21 -15.95
C LEU A 71 -5.42 -23.54 -15.27
N LYS A 72 -4.16 -23.72 -14.87
CA LYS A 72 -3.69 -24.92 -14.12
C LYS A 72 -4.43 -25.16 -12.80
N TRP A 73 -4.87 -24.10 -12.13
CA TRP A 73 -5.42 -24.18 -10.77
C TRP A 73 -6.82 -23.57 -10.64
N ARG A 74 -7.44 -23.17 -11.74
CA ARG A 74 -8.82 -22.67 -11.71
C ARG A 74 -9.77 -23.84 -11.45
N PRO A 75 -10.53 -23.83 -10.34
CA PRO A 75 -11.38 -24.97 -9.96
C PRO A 75 -12.50 -25.24 -10.97
N ASN A 76 -12.93 -24.21 -11.70
CA ASN A 76 -14.01 -24.30 -12.67
C ASN A 76 -13.53 -24.72 -14.07
N ILE A 77 -12.22 -24.87 -14.29
CA ILE A 77 -11.67 -25.22 -15.61
C ILE A 77 -11.52 -26.74 -15.71
N ALA A 78 -12.19 -27.35 -16.69
CA ALA A 78 -12.16 -28.80 -16.92
C ALA A 78 -10.89 -29.23 -17.67
N LEU A 79 -9.71 -28.96 -17.08
CA LEU A 79 -8.40 -29.20 -17.67
C LEU A 79 -7.65 -30.28 -16.89
N ARG A 80 -7.13 -31.30 -17.60
CA ARG A 80 -6.29 -32.33 -16.99
C ARG A 80 -4.88 -31.83 -16.71
N LYS A 81 -4.26 -31.19 -17.71
CA LYS A 81 -2.86 -30.80 -17.70
C LYS A 81 -2.65 -29.63 -18.67
N LEU A 82 -1.92 -28.61 -18.23
CA LEU A 82 -1.42 -27.53 -19.08
C LEU A 82 0.07 -27.76 -19.35
N VAL A 83 0.45 -27.83 -20.62
CA VAL A 83 1.84 -27.99 -21.06
C VAL A 83 2.22 -26.75 -21.86
N SER A 84 3.35 -26.14 -21.54
CA SER A 84 3.92 -25.02 -22.33
C SER A 84 5.06 -25.57 -23.18
N ILE A 85 5.11 -25.13 -24.44
CA ILE A 85 6.20 -25.37 -25.38
C ILE A 85 6.81 -24.01 -25.69
N ASP A 86 8.08 -23.82 -25.29
CA ASP A 86 8.87 -22.66 -25.68
C ASP A 86 9.35 -22.87 -27.12
N ALA A 87 8.65 -22.26 -28.07
CA ALA A 87 8.95 -22.41 -29.49
C ALA A 87 10.29 -21.77 -29.88
N ALA A 88 10.74 -20.74 -29.16
CA ALA A 88 12.03 -20.09 -29.42
C ALA A 88 13.21 -20.98 -29.04
N GLN A 89 13.05 -21.86 -28.04
CA GLN A 89 14.06 -22.87 -27.69
C GLN A 89 13.96 -24.12 -28.55
N LEU A 90 12.75 -24.47 -28.99
CA LEU A 90 12.49 -25.73 -29.70
C LEU A 90 12.79 -25.64 -31.19
N ILE A 91 12.41 -24.55 -31.87
CA ILE A 91 12.49 -24.46 -33.32
C ILE A 91 13.89 -24.01 -33.74
N SER A 92 14.64 -24.94 -34.32
CA SER A 92 15.87 -24.66 -35.03
C SER A 92 15.62 -24.47 -36.54
N ASP A 93 16.41 -23.62 -37.19
CA ASP A 93 16.46 -23.43 -38.65
C ASP A 93 15.11 -23.15 -39.35
N ASN A 94 14.20 -22.42 -38.70
CA ASN A 94 12.86 -22.09 -39.24
C ASN A 94 12.07 -23.33 -39.72
N ASN A 95 12.13 -24.43 -38.96
CA ASN A 95 11.41 -25.65 -39.29
C ASN A 95 10.37 -26.04 -38.22
N LEU A 96 9.08 -26.03 -38.59
CA LEU A 96 7.96 -26.40 -37.69
C LEU A 96 7.85 -27.90 -37.38
N SER A 97 8.71 -28.74 -37.97
CA SER A 97 8.67 -30.19 -37.75
C SER A 97 8.99 -30.61 -36.32
N GLU A 98 9.84 -29.87 -35.61
CA GLU A 98 10.20 -30.11 -34.20
C GLU A 98 9.00 -29.82 -33.29
N LEU A 99 8.33 -28.68 -33.49
CA LEU A 99 7.09 -28.34 -32.79
C LEU A 99 6.01 -29.40 -32.99
N LEU A 100 5.82 -29.88 -34.23
CA LEU A 100 4.85 -30.93 -34.51
C LEU A 100 5.21 -32.25 -33.81
N THR A 101 6.50 -32.59 -33.72
CA THR A 101 6.98 -33.80 -33.06
C THR A 101 6.69 -33.73 -31.56
N GLU A 102 6.92 -32.59 -30.94
CA GLU A 102 6.61 -32.39 -29.52
C GLU A 102 5.10 -32.47 -29.24
N ILE A 103 4.27 -31.85 -30.08
CA ILE A 103 2.81 -31.97 -29.98
C ILE A 103 2.35 -33.44 -30.12
N LYS A 104 2.96 -34.21 -31.02
CA LYS A 104 2.67 -35.65 -31.17
C LYS A 104 3.03 -36.42 -29.91
N ASN A 105 4.18 -36.17 -29.30
CA ASN A 105 4.59 -36.82 -28.06
C ASN A 105 3.58 -36.55 -26.94
N ILE A 106 3.16 -35.30 -26.77
CA ILE A 106 2.13 -34.91 -25.79
C ILE A 106 0.78 -35.58 -26.11
N SER A 107 0.44 -35.74 -27.40
CA SER A 107 -0.82 -36.36 -27.84
C SER A 107 -0.95 -37.82 -27.39
N ILE A 108 0.17 -38.57 -27.33
CA ILE A 108 0.18 -39.98 -26.89
C ILE A 108 -0.30 -40.07 -25.44
N GLU A 109 0.33 -39.30 -24.53
CA GLU A 109 -0.11 -39.22 -23.13
C GLU A 109 -1.54 -38.67 -23.01
N SER A 110 -1.93 -37.75 -23.90
CA SER A 110 -3.29 -37.21 -23.91
C SER A 110 -4.34 -38.29 -24.18
N ASN A 111 -4.10 -39.15 -25.18
CA ASN A 111 -5.01 -40.22 -25.59
C ASN A 111 -5.18 -41.31 -24.51
N GLU A 112 -4.10 -41.68 -23.84
CA GLU A 112 -4.12 -42.71 -22.79
C GLU A 112 -4.99 -42.34 -21.58
N LYS A 113 -5.06 -41.05 -21.25
CA LYS A 113 -5.82 -40.53 -20.10
C LYS A 113 -6.95 -39.59 -20.54
N LYS A 114 -7.63 -39.91 -21.65
CA LYS A 114 -8.72 -39.11 -22.22
C LYS A 114 -9.93 -38.97 -21.29
N ASP A 115 -10.13 -39.96 -20.41
CA ASP A 115 -11.17 -40.01 -19.39
C ASP A 115 -11.03 -38.92 -18.33
N LYS A 116 -9.81 -38.42 -18.12
CA LYS A 116 -9.49 -37.37 -17.13
C LYS A 116 -9.66 -35.94 -17.65
N GLY A 117 -10.10 -35.79 -18.90
CA GLY A 117 -10.29 -34.50 -19.56
C GLY A 117 -9.19 -34.13 -20.56
N PRO A 118 -9.37 -33.01 -21.28
CA PRO A 118 -8.44 -32.56 -22.32
C PRO A 118 -7.11 -32.09 -21.74
N THR A 119 -6.06 -32.16 -22.57
CA THR A 119 -4.76 -31.52 -22.30
C THR A 119 -4.68 -30.23 -23.10
N ALA A 120 -4.27 -29.14 -22.45
CA ALA A 120 -3.99 -27.89 -23.14
C ALA A 120 -2.49 -27.76 -23.42
N ILE A 121 -2.14 -27.33 -24.63
CA ILE A 121 -0.78 -27.03 -25.06
C ILE A 121 -0.70 -25.53 -25.33
N ILE A 122 0.26 -24.85 -24.74
CA ILE A 122 0.56 -23.44 -25.01
C ILE A 122 1.76 -23.40 -25.94
N ILE A 123 1.64 -22.67 -27.05
CA ILE A 123 2.77 -22.38 -27.93
C ILE A 123 3.30 -21.00 -27.55
N ASP A 124 4.34 -20.96 -26.70
CA ASP A 124 4.95 -19.71 -26.25
C ASP A 124 6.03 -19.24 -27.25
N TYR A 125 6.16 -17.91 -27.41
CA TYR A 125 7.20 -17.25 -28.22
C TYR A 125 7.20 -17.56 -29.73
N LEU A 126 6.07 -17.96 -30.31
CA LEU A 126 5.86 -18.04 -31.76
C LEU A 126 4.63 -17.22 -32.14
N GLU A 127 4.79 -15.92 -32.32
CA GLU A 127 3.63 -15.02 -32.55
C GLU A 127 3.27 -14.86 -34.03
N ASP A 128 4.20 -15.13 -34.94
CA ASP A 128 4.04 -15.06 -36.38
C ASP A 128 4.75 -16.23 -37.09
N LEU A 129 4.47 -16.37 -38.39
CA LEU A 129 5.08 -17.39 -39.25
C LEU A 129 5.77 -16.78 -40.49
N GLN A 130 6.07 -15.48 -40.51
CA GLN A 130 6.57 -14.79 -41.71
C GLN A 130 7.97 -15.26 -42.14
N GLY A 131 8.74 -15.88 -41.23
CA GLY A 131 10.06 -16.46 -41.50
C GLY A 131 10.04 -17.89 -42.06
N PHE A 132 8.88 -18.52 -42.21
CA PHE A 132 8.76 -19.91 -42.64
C PHE A 132 8.29 -19.99 -44.10
N GLU A 133 8.80 -20.96 -44.86
CA GLU A 133 8.30 -21.22 -46.20
C GLU A 133 6.81 -21.62 -46.17
N GLU A 134 6.00 -21.06 -47.06
CA GLU A 134 4.55 -21.31 -47.11
C GLU A 134 4.21 -22.82 -47.22
N GLY A 135 5.00 -23.57 -47.99
CA GLY A 135 4.87 -25.02 -48.10
C GLY A 135 5.06 -25.73 -46.76
N ASN A 136 6.01 -25.26 -45.94
CA ASN A 136 6.25 -25.79 -44.60
C ASN A 136 5.06 -25.49 -43.67
N ILE A 137 4.57 -24.25 -43.67
CA ILE A 137 3.41 -23.82 -42.88
C ILE A 137 2.16 -24.66 -43.22
N LYS A 138 1.85 -24.80 -44.52
CA LYS A 138 0.70 -25.60 -44.99
C LYS A 138 0.85 -27.08 -44.60
N SER A 139 2.06 -27.64 -44.74
CA SER A 139 2.36 -29.01 -44.34
C SER A 139 2.18 -29.20 -42.83
N PHE A 140 2.64 -28.24 -42.01
CA PHE A 140 2.47 -28.23 -40.57
C PHE A 140 0.99 -28.29 -40.18
N PHE A 141 0.15 -27.36 -40.64
CA PHE A 141 -1.28 -27.35 -40.30
C PHE A 141 -2.02 -28.61 -40.77
N ARG A 142 -1.68 -29.15 -41.95
CA ARG A 142 -2.24 -30.41 -42.45
C ARG A 142 -1.89 -31.58 -41.53
N ASN A 143 -0.64 -31.70 -41.12
CA ASN A 143 -0.19 -32.78 -40.25
C ASN A 143 -0.73 -32.62 -38.82
N LEU A 144 -0.78 -31.39 -38.32
CA LEU A 144 -1.36 -31.04 -37.03
C LEU A 144 -2.84 -31.44 -36.97
N ASN A 145 -3.61 -31.17 -38.02
CA ASN A 145 -5.00 -31.61 -38.13
C ASN A 145 -5.13 -33.14 -38.04
N GLY A 146 -4.18 -33.88 -38.63
CA GLY A 146 -4.13 -35.35 -38.52
C GLY A 146 -3.97 -35.83 -37.08
N VAL A 147 -3.19 -35.12 -36.27
CA VAL A 147 -3.01 -35.39 -34.83
C VAL A 147 -4.28 -35.02 -34.06
N LEU A 148 -4.75 -33.78 -34.21
CA LEU A 148 -5.89 -33.25 -33.45
C LEU A 148 -7.18 -34.03 -33.72
N ARG A 149 -7.42 -34.57 -34.91
CA ARG A 149 -8.59 -35.42 -35.19
C ARG A 149 -8.73 -36.64 -34.28
N LYS A 150 -7.64 -37.10 -33.67
CA LYS A 150 -7.60 -38.33 -32.86
C LYS A 150 -7.27 -38.07 -31.39
N SER A 151 -7.04 -36.81 -31.01
CA SER A 151 -6.48 -36.49 -29.70
C SER A 151 -7.16 -35.32 -29.02
N PRO A 152 -7.55 -35.44 -27.73
CA PRO A 152 -8.24 -34.39 -26.99
C PRO A 152 -7.24 -33.32 -26.52
N LEU A 153 -6.71 -32.57 -27.48
CA LEU A 153 -5.72 -31.50 -27.28
C LEU A 153 -6.33 -30.14 -27.60
N LEU A 154 -6.27 -29.20 -26.66
CA LEU A 154 -6.55 -27.79 -26.95
C LEU A 154 -5.23 -27.05 -27.11
N ILE A 155 -4.90 -26.61 -28.33
CA ILE A 155 -3.75 -25.75 -28.57
C ILE A 155 -4.19 -24.31 -28.35
N ILE A 156 -3.62 -23.70 -27.32
CA ILE A 156 -3.76 -22.28 -27.00
C ILE A 156 -2.55 -21.57 -27.58
N TRP A 157 -2.79 -20.68 -28.53
CA TRP A 157 -1.73 -19.97 -29.24
C TRP A 157 -1.84 -18.46 -28.93
N PRO A 158 -1.03 -17.94 -28.00
CA PRO A 158 -1.05 -16.52 -27.64
C PRO A 158 -0.43 -15.70 -28.77
N VAL A 159 -1.10 -14.63 -29.18
CA VAL A 159 -0.62 -13.73 -30.25
C VAL A 159 -0.89 -12.28 -29.84
N THR A 160 -0.03 -11.34 -30.24
CA THR A 160 -0.21 -9.92 -29.93
C THR A 160 -0.86 -9.10 -31.04
N GLU A 161 -0.67 -9.51 -32.29
CA GLU A 161 -1.06 -8.74 -33.45
C GLU A 161 -2.16 -9.41 -34.27
N LYS A 162 -3.21 -8.65 -34.60
CA LYS A 162 -4.35 -9.20 -35.33
C LYS A 162 -3.98 -9.68 -36.74
N HIS A 163 -3.10 -8.95 -37.41
CA HIS A 163 -2.73 -9.25 -38.79
C HIS A 163 -1.99 -10.60 -38.90
N GLU A 164 -1.20 -10.97 -37.88
CA GLU A 164 -0.54 -12.28 -37.81
C GLU A 164 -1.55 -13.42 -37.57
N VAL A 165 -2.54 -13.20 -36.71
CA VAL A 165 -3.63 -14.15 -36.51
C VAL A 165 -4.41 -14.37 -37.82
N ASP A 166 -4.76 -13.29 -38.52
CA ASP A 166 -5.48 -13.36 -39.78
C ASP A 166 -4.67 -14.12 -40.85
N ALA A 167 -3.35 -13.91 -40.91
CA ALA A 167 -2.45 -14.66 -41.79
C ALA A 167 -2.39 -16.16 -41.44
N MET A 168 -2.21 -16.49 -40.16
CA MET A 168 -2.20 -17.89 -39.68
C MET A 168 -3.53 -18.61 -39.93
N LEU A 169 -4.66 -17.93 -39.74
CA LEU A 169 -5.98 -18.46 -40.07
C LEU A 169 -6.12 -18.73 -41.57
N GLY A 170 -5.64 -17.82 -42.42
CA GLY A 170 -5.61 -18.01 -43.86
C GLY A 170 -4.83 -19.26 -44.27
N TYR A 171 -3.66 -19.50 -43.68
CA TYR A 171 -2.92 -20.73 -43.93
C TYR A 171 -3.68 -21.98 -43.46
N ALA A 172 -4.26 -21.95 -42.27
CA ALA A 172 -4.93 -23.11 -41.69
C ALA A 172 -6.25 -23.49 -42.41
N GLN A 173 -7.07 -22.50 -42.78
CA GLN A 173 -8.35 -22.73 -43.49
C GLN A 173 -8.15 -23.34 -44.88
N ASN A 174 -7.08 -22.97 -45.58
CA ASN A 174 -6.72 -23.52 -46.88
C ASN A 174 -6.39 -25.03 -46.84
N VAL A 175 -6.08 -25.58 -45.66
CA VAL A 175 -5.71 -27.00 -45.48
C VAL A 175 -6.67 -27.80 -44.61
N SER A 176 -7.46 -27.15 -43.74
CA SER A 176 -8.45 -27.85 -42.90
C SER A 176 -9.52 -26.93 -42.30
N GLY A 177 -10.80 -27.27 -42.52
CA GLY A 177 -11.94 -26.60 -41.90
C GLY A 177 -12.29 -27.07 -40.48
N THR A 178 -11.60 -28.08 -39.93
CA THR A 178 -11.97 -28.70 -38.63
C THR A 178 -11.07 -28.34 -37.46
N LEU A 179 -9.99 -27.59 -37.70
CA LEU A 179 -8.98 -27.24 -36.70
C LEU A 179 -9.52 -26.32 -35.59
N PHE A 180 -10.46 -25.46 -35.94
CA PHE A 180 -11.01 -24.47 -35.02
C PHE A 180 -12.46 -24.84 -34.64
N VAL A 181 -12.94 -24.19 -33.58
CA VAL A 181 -14.37 -24.12 -33.29
C VAL A 181 -14.90 -22.87 -33.96
N LYS A 182 -16.01 -23.02 -34.70
CA LYS A 182 -16.61 -21.91 -35.45
C LYS A 182 -16.94 -20.76 -34.50
N ASP A 183 -16.63 -19.54 -34.92
CA ASP A 183 -16.85 -18.29 -34.18
C ASP A 183 -16.02 -18.17 -32.89
N LYS A 184 -15.03 -19.07 -32.70
CA LYS A 184 -14.09 -19.11 -31.56
C LYS A 184 -12.65 -19.38 -32.00
N GLU A 185 -12.34 -19.10 -33.26
CA GLU A 185 -10.98 -19.16 -33.80
C GLU A 185 -10.03 -18.24 -33.03
N VAL A 186 -10.54 -17.06 -32.65
CA VAL A 186 -9.79 -16.00 -31.98
C VAL A 186 -10.57 -15.50 -30.76
N LEU A 187 -9.96 -15.60 -29.59
CA LEU A 187 -10.47 -15.02 -28.36
C LEU A 187 -9.71 -13.72 -28.07
N ASN A 188 -10.44 -12.60 -28.01
CA ASN A 188 -9.86 -11.29 -27.72
C ASN A 188 -9.66 -11.13 -26.21
N PHE A 189 -8.41 -11.05 -25.78
CA PHE A 189 -8.02 -10.90 -24.38
C PHE A 189 -7.69 -9.45 -24.04
N THR A 190 -8.54 -8.85 -23.21
CA THR A 190 -8.42 -7.45 -22.76
C THR A 190 -7.73 -7.32 -21.39
N GLY A 191 -7.40 -8.42 -20.73
CA GLY A 191 -6.87 -8.41 -19.37
C GLY A 191 -7.95 -8.33 -18.29
N PRO A 192 -7.56 -8.18 -17.02
CA PRO A 192 -8.51 -7.99 -15.94
C PRO A 192 -9.24 -6.63 -16.07
N HIS A 193 -10.45 -6.54 -15.52
CA HIS A 193 -11.19 -5.28 -15.49
C HIS A 193 -10.39 -4.17 -14.79
N THR A 194 -10.42 -2.96 -15.35
CA THR A 194 -9.63 -1.82 -14.87
C THR A 194 -9.95 -1.45 -13.42
N ASN A 195 -11.20 -1.62 -12.98
CA ASN A 195 -11.60 -1.39 -11.59
C ASN A 195 -10.90 -2.31 -10.57
N LYS A 196 -10.27 -3.41 -11.03
CA LYS A 196 -9.49 -4.33 -10.19
C LYS A 196 -8.01 -3.98 -10.09
N TYR A 197 -7.51 -3.00 -10.84
CA TYR A 197 -6.06 -2.73 -10.93
C TYR A 197 -5.44 -2.41 -9.58
N ILE A 198 -6.12 -1.61 -8.75
CA ILE A 198 -5.63 -1.25 -7.41
C ILE A 198 -5.50 -2.50 -6.53
N ASP A 199 -6.53 -3.35 -6.49
CA ASP A 199 -6.55 -4.55 -5.65
C ASP A 199 -5.55 -5.61 -6.13
N ILE A 200 -5.40 -5.77 -7.45
CA ILE A 200 -4.38 -6.65 -8.04
C ILE A 200 -2.99 -6.13 -7.68
N ALA A 201 -2.73 -4.84 -7.84
CA ALA A 201 -1.42 -4.25 -7.55
C ALA A 201 -1.03 -4.36 -6.07
N LYS A 202 -1.96 -4.07 -5.15
CA LYS A 202 -1.71 -4.22 -3.70
C LYS A 202 -1.34 -5.65 -3.34
N ARG A 203 -2.15 -6.64 -3.76
CA ARG A 203 -1.88 -8.07 -3.51
C ARG A 203 -0.56 -8.51 -4.13
N THR A 204 -0.31 -8.13 -5.38
CA THR A 204 0.92 -8.47 -6.11
C THR A 204 2.16 -7.95 -5.38
N LEU A 205 2.15 -6.69 -4.94
CA LEU A 205 3.27 -6.10 -4.20
C LEU A 205 3.49 -6.76 -2.85
N THR A 206 2.43 -7.00 -2.08
CA THR A 206 2.54 -7.71 -0.79
C THR A 206 3.16 -9.09 -0.98
N VAL A 207 2.71 -9.86 -1.98
CA VAL A 207 3.20 -11.22 -2.25
C VAL A 207 4.67 -11.22 -2.71
N LEU A 208 5.03 -10.35 -3.66
CA LEU A 208 6.40 -10.26 -4.19
C LEU A 208 7.41 -9.71 -3.21
N ASN A 209 6.96 -8.94 -2.21
CA ASN A 209 7.83 -8.30 -1.23
C ASN A 209 7.81 -9.01 0.14
N ALA A 210 7.64 -10.34 0.14
CA ALA A 210 7.66 -11.20 1.33
C ALA A 210 6.65 -10.79 2.42
N GLY A 211 5.47 -10.32 2.01
CA GLY A 211 4.40 -9.91 2.92
C GLY A 211 4.65 -8.58 3.63
N LYS A 212 5.69 -7.82 3.25
CA LYS A 212 5.94 -6.48 3.82
C LYS A 212 4.76 -5.55 3.55
N GLU A 213 4.52 -4.66 4.50
CA GLU A 213 3.47 -3.66 4.39
C GLU A 213 3.85 -2.60 3.34
N LEU A 214 2.87 -2.07 2.61
CA LEU A 214 3.13 -1.06 1.58
C LEU A 214 3.75 0.23 2.18
N ASP A 215 3.41 0.53 3.42
CA ASP A 215 3.98 1.63 4.19
C ASP A 215 5.51 1.51 4.35
N ASP A 216 6.06 0.29 4.41
CA ASP A 216 7.52 0.04 4.49
C ASP A 216 8.27 0.52 3.24
N PHE A 217 7.56 0.62 2.11
CA PHE A 217 8.07 1.11 0.84
C PHE A 217 7.72 2.57 0.57
N ASN A 218 7.13 3.28 1.54
CA ASN A 218 6.53 4.59 1.34
C ASN A 218 5.42 4.60 0.28
N LEU A 219 4.57 3.56 0.22
CA LEU A 219 3.40 3.51 -0.65
C LEU A 219 2.12 3.51 0.20
N ILE A 220 1.26 4.50 -0.02
CA ILE A 220 -0.06 4.61 0.61
C ILE A 220 -1.16 4.37 -0.41
N HIS A 221 -2.40 4.16 0.04
CA HIS A 221 -3.52 3.88 -0.84
C HIS A 221 -3.69 4.94 -1.94
N GLU A 222 -3.49 6.21 -1.60
CA GLU A 222 -3.62 7.35 -2.50
C GLU A 222 -2.63 7.26 -3.68
N ASP A 223 -1.45 6.66 -3.53
CA ASP A 223 -0.51 6.46 -4.65
C ASP A 223 -1.10 5.54 -5.73
N PHE A 224 -1.86 4.51 -5.32
CA PHE A 224 -2.53 3.59 -6.23
C PHE A 224 -3.70 4.29 -6.93
N VAL A 225 -4.44 5.14 -6.21
CA VAL A 225 -5.55 5.92 -6.78
C VAL A 225 -5.04 6.94 -7.78
N ASP A 226 -3.97 7.68 -7.45
CA ASP A 226 -3.36 8.66 -8.36
C ASP A 226 -2.77 7.99 -9.60
N THR A 227 -2.15 6.83 -9.43
CA THR A 227 -1.66 6.01 -10.55
C THR A 227 -2.82 5.52 -11.43
N TYR A 228 -3.90 5.01 -10.83
CA TYR A 228 -5.10 4.59 -11.56
C TYR A 228 -5.68 5.72 -12.41
N ASN A 229 -5.84 6.90 -11.81
CA ASN A 229 -6.33 8.10 -12.51
C ASN A 229 -5.40 8.53 -13.66
N SER A 230 -4.09 8.32 -13.50
CA SER A 230 -3.10 8.62 -14.55
C SER A 230 -3.21 7.62 -15.71
N VAL A 231 -3.40 6.33 -15.42
CA VAL A 231 -3.63 5.29 -16.43
C VAL A 231 -4.90 5.56 -17.24
N LEU A 232 -5.99 5.97 -16.60
CA LEU A 232 -7.25 6.25 -17.30
C LEU A 232 -7.16 7.44 -18.29
N ARG A 233 -6.12 8.28 -18.19
CA ARG A 233 -5.86 9.37 -19.12
C ARG A 233 -5.05 8.94 -20.34
N LEU A 234 -4.50 7.73 -20.35
CA LEU A 234 -3.81 7.18 -21.51
C LEU A 234 -4.80 6.91 -22.64
N PRO A 235 -4.33 6.85 -23.91
CA PRO A 235 -5.14 6.35 -25.01
C PRO A 235 -5.74 4.99 -24.64
N LYS A 236 -7.02 4.73 -25.00
CA LYS A 236 -7.72 3.47 -24.66
C LYS A 236 -6.92 2.21 -24.99
N VAL A 237 -6.13 2.31 -26.06
CA VAL A 237 -5.25 1.27 -26.58
C VAL A 237 -4.09 0.89 -25.65
N ASP A 238 -3.72 1.77 -24.70
CA ASP A 238 -2.59 1.64 -23.79
C ASP A 238 -3.02 1.41 -22.34
N ILE A 239 -4.33 1.43 -22.06
CA ILE A 239 -4.89 1.15 -20.74
C ILE A 239 -4.74 -0.35 -20.45
N ASN A 240 -3.67 -0.70 -19.73
CA ASN A 240 -3.39 -2.06 -19.29
C ASN A 240 -2.63 -2.09 -17.95
N LEU A 241 -2.52 -3.28 -17.36
CA LEU A 241 -1.90 -3.47 -16.04
C LEU A 241 -0.38 -3.21 -16.05
N ARG A 242 0.32 -3.49 -17.17
CA ARG A 242 1.75 -3.17 -17.31
C ARG A 242 2.00 -1.67 -17.25
N GLU A 243 1.22 -0.86 -17.96
CA GLU A 243 1.33 0.60 -17.91
C GLU A 243 1.00 1.15 -16.51
N TYR A 244 0.04 0.53 -15.83
CA TYR A 244 -0.23 0.83 -14.41
C TYR A 244 1.01 0.61 -13.53
N TYR A 245 1.68 -0.53 -13.64
CA TYR A 245 2.89 -0.80 -12.85
C TYR A 245 4.07 0.11 -13.21
N LYS A 246 4.26 0.45 -14.49
CA LYS A 246 5.29 1.41 -14.93
C LYS A 246 5.07 2.80 -14.32
N LEU A 247 3.83 3.29 -14.35
CA LEU A 247 3.49 4.57 -13.74
C LEU A 247 3.64 4.52 -12.22
N LEU A 248 3.20 3.45 -11.56
CA LEU A 248 3.39 3.26 -10.12
C LEU A 248 4.87 3.30 -9.74
N LYS A 249 5.72 2.59 -10.48
CA LYS A 249 7.18 2.58 -10.27
C LYS A 249 7.78 3.96 -10.47
N THR A 250 7.35 4.68 -11.50
CA THR A 250 7.81 6.05 -11.78
C THR A 250 7.41 7.02 -10.65
N HIS A 251 6.15 6.99 -10.22
CA HIS A 251 5.66 7.79 -9.09
C HIS A 251 6.44 7.47 -7.80
N TRP A 252 6.66 6.18 -7.53
CA TRP A 252 7.44 5.75 -6.37
C TRP A 252 8.90 6.25 -6.43
N GLN A 253 9.57 6.12 -7.58
CA GLN A 253 10.96 6.57 -7.75
C GLN A 253 11.10 8.09 -7.55
N GLN A 254 10.23 8.88 -8.17
CA GLN A 254 10.22 10.34 -8.03
C GLN A 254 10.01 10.75 -6.58
N LYS A 255 9.02 10.14 -5.91
CA LYS A 255 8.71 10.42 -4.52
C LYS A 255 9.84 10.00 -3.57
N SER A 256 10.43 8.82 -3.80
CA SER A 256 11.52 8.29 -2.98
C SER A 256 12.81 9.10 -3.14
N GLY A 257 13.11 9.57 -4.36
CA GLY A 257 14.19 10.53 -4.60
C GLY A 257 13.97 11.83 -3.82
N TYR A 258 12.78 12.40 -3.92
CA TYR A 258 12.40 13.61 -3.19
C TYR A 258 12.53 13.44 -1.66
N LEU A 259 12.07 12.31 -1.11
CA LEU A 259 12.23 11.99 0.32
C LEU A 259 13.69 11.88 0.74
N LYS A 260 14.54 11.24 -0.09
CA LYS A 260 15.99 11.16 0.16
C LYS A 260 16.62 12.55 0.22
N ASP A 261 16.20 13.47 -0.63
CA ASP A 261 16.72 14.84 -0.64
C ASP A 261 16.34 15.64 0.61
N ILE A 262 15.12 15.46 1.14
CA ILE A 262 14.71 16.07 2.42
C ILE A 262 15.54 15.47 3.56
N ASN A 263 15.61 14.14 3.62
CA ASN A 263 16.30 13.43 4.70
C ASN A 263 17.81 13.68 4.71
N ARG A 264 18.41 14.13 3.60
CA ARG A 264 19.80 14.61 3.57
C ARG A 264 20.00 15.95 4.28
N LYS A 265 18.95 16.78 4.37
CA LYS A 265 19.00 18.10 5.02
C LYS A 265 18.65 18.05 6.52
N ILE A 266 18.14 16.92 7.01
CA ILE A 266 17.75 16.71 8.41
C ILE A 266 18.57 15.55 8.98
N PRO A 267 19.34 15.74 10.06
CA PRO A 267 20.36 14.77 10.47
C PRO A 267 19.79 13.50 11.10
N LYS A 268 18.54 13.54 11.59
CA LYS A 268 17.88 12.43 12.28
C LYS A 268 16.42 12.35 11.86
N PRO A 269 15.78 11.16 11.91
CA PRO A 269 14.34 11.04 11.74
C PRO A 269 13.60 11.98 12.71
N THR A 270 12.62 12.73 12.19
CA THR A 270 11.81 13.65 12.99
C THR A 270 10.43 13.05 13.21
N GLU A 271 10.01 12.92 14.47
CA GLU A 271 8.65 12.58 14.84
C GLU A 271 7.88 13.84 15.28
N VAL A 272 6.60 13.95 14.90
CA VAL A 272 5.70 15.01 15.37
C VAL A 272 4.58 14.38 16.19
N TRP A 273 4.49 14.77 17.45
CA TRP A 273 3.62 14.18 18.45
C TRP A 273 2.52 15.15 18.86
N PHE A 274 1.28 14.82 18.52
CA PHE A 274 0.12 15.61 18.90
C PHE A 274 -0.50 15.09 20.19
N LEU A 275 -0.58 15.93 21.21
CA LEU A 275 -1.00 15.57 22.56
C LEU A 275 -2.31 16.28 22.93
N PHE A 276 -3.30 15.49 23.34
CA PHE A 276 -4.62 15.96 23.76
C PHE A 276 -4.85 15.68 25.25
N GLY A 277 -5.33 16.69 25.99
CA GLY A 277 -5.40 16.67 27.46
C GLY A 277 -6.80 16.66 28.08
N TYR A 278 -7.88 16.75 27.29
CA TYR A 278 -9.25 16.76 27.83
C TYR A 278 -9.69 15.38 28.35
N LYS A 279 -10.71 15.35 29.23
CA LYS A 279 -11.10 14.17 30.03
C LYS A 279 -11.24 12.88 29.22
N ASN A 280 -11.86 12.97 28.05
CA ASN A 280 -12.15 11.84 27.17
C ASN A 280 -11.19 11.76 25.96
N ALA A 281 -10.02 12.40 26.01
CA ALA A 281 -9.06 12.42 24.91
C ALA A 281 -8.66 11.02 24.46
N GLU A 282 -8.53 10.06 25.38
CA GLU A 282 -8.21 8.66 25.04
C GLU A 282 -9.20 8.04 24.04
N ASP A 283 -10.50 8.33 24.17
CA ASP A 283 -11.54 7.72 23.33
C ASP A 283 -11.54 8.31 21.90
N ILE A 284 -11.19 9.59 21.76
CA ILE A 284 -11.13 10.27 20.47
C ILE A 284 -9.80 9.95 19.77
N VAL A 285 -8.67 10.06 20.48
CA VAL A 285 -7.33 9.72 19.96
C VAL A 285 -7.29 8.27 19.47
N ALA A 286 -7.96 7.34 20.15
CA ALA A 286 -8.03 5.94 19.73
C ALA A 286 -8.63 5.73 18.33
N GLN A 287 -9.40 6.70 17.80
CA GLN A 287 -9.95 6.64 16.45
C GLN A 287 -8.91 7.00 15.38
N PHE A 288 -7.87 7.75 15.73
CA PHE A 288 -6.87 8.29 14.80
C PHE A 288 -5.48 7.65 14.93
N SER A 289 -5.26 6.81 15.95
CA SER A 289 -3.95 6.27 16.29
C SER A 289 -3.97 4.75 16.46
N ARG A 290 -2.95 4.05 15.96
CA ARG A 290 -2.80 2.60 16.11
C ARG A 290 -2.37 2.25 17.55
N LYS A 291 -3.14 1.43 18.26
CA LYS A 291 -2.74 0.89 19.58
C LYS A 291 -2.16 -0.52 19.40
N THR A 292 -0.83 -0.60 19.37
CA THR A 292 -0.09 -1.85 19.16
C THR A 292 1.00 -2.01 20.23
N THR A 293 1.44 -3.25 20.45
CA THR A 293 2.57 -3.59 21.33
C THR A 293 3.91 -3.31 20.68
N ARG A 294 3.97 -3.15 19.35
CA ARG A 294 5.18 -2.72 18.64
C ARG A 294 5.40 -1.22 18.85
N ILE A 295 6.41 -0.87 19.64
CA ILE A 295 6.74 0.53 20.03
C ILE A 295 6.93 1.45 18.82
N GLU A 296 7.54 0.93 17.76
CA GLU A 296 7.75 1.67 16.52
C GLU A 296 6.42 2.17 15.95
N ASP A 297 5.38 1.35 15.98
CA ASP A 297 4.08 1.61 15.33
C ASP A 297 3.04 2.19 16.29
N ALA A 298 3.25 2.06 17.61
CA ALA A 298 2.33 2.53 18.64
C ALA A 298 2.03 4.04 18.51
N TRP A 299 0.75 4.41 18.53
CA TRP A 299 0.28 5.79 18.37
C TRP A 299 0.51 6.42 16.98
N SER A 300 1.04 5.67 16.01
CA SER A 300 1.13 6.15 14.63
C SER A 300 -0.25 6.41 14.06
N VAL A 301 -0.38 7.38 13.17
CA VAL A 301 -1.66 7.75 12.58
C VAL A 301 -2.29 6.60 11.78
N ILE A 302 -3.62 6.64 11.69
CA ILE A 302 -4.42 5.83 10.76
C ILE A 302 -4.79 6.74 9.59
N THR A 303 -4.11 6.59 8.45
CA THR A 303 -4.26 7.48 7.27
C THR A 303 -5.70 7.63 6.83
N ASP A 304 -6.43 6.52 6.67
CA ASP A 304 -7.82 6.50 6.22
C ASP A 304 -8.72 7.45 7.02
N ARG A 305 -8.47 7.52 8.34
CA ARG A 305 -9.22 8.39 9.25
C ARG A 305 -8.97 9.86 9.02
N PHE A 306 -7.76 10.25 8.60
CA PHE A 306 -7.47 11.61 8.18
C PHE A 306 -7.98 11.90 6.77
N SER A 307 -7.91 10.92 5.86
CA SER A 307 -8.42 11.02 4.48
C SER A 307 -9.92 11.31 4.44
N GLU A 308 -10.71 10.79 5.40
CA GLU A 308 -12.13 11.16 5.60
C GLU A 308 -12.35 12.68 5.80
N TYR A 309 -11.44 13.38 6.49
CA TYR A 309 -11.56 14.83 6.76
C TYR A 309 -10.87 15.70 5.70
N ILE A 310 -10.13 15.10 4.78
CA ILE A 310 -9.54 15.78 3.62
C ILE A 310 -10.52 15.72 2.45
N SER A 311 -11.07 14.53 2.16
CA SER A 311 -11.94 14.29 1.01
C SER A 311 -13.24 15.11 1.08
N ASN A 312 -13.77 15.33 2.28
CA ASN A 312 -14.98 16.11 2.53
C ASN A 312 -14.77 17.64 2.50
N ASN A 313 -13.54 18.13 2.24
CA ASN A 313 -13.22 19.55 2.19
C ASN A 313 -12.45 19.90 0.91
N SER A 314 -13.09 20.63 0.00
CA SER A 314 -12.54 20.96 -1.32
C SER A 314 -11.22 21.73 -1.28
N GLN A 315 -11.03 22.62 -0.30
CA GLN A 315 -9.77 23.34 -0.12
C GLN A 315 -8.65 22.39 0.32
N ARG A 316 -8.92 21.52 1.31
CA ARG A 316 -7.91 20.55 1.80
C ARG A 316 -7.54 19.52 0.75
N LYS A 317 -8.49 19.11 -0.11
CA LYS A 317 -8.23 18.17 -1.21
C LYS A 317 -7.20 18.69 -2.21
N GLY A 318 -7.14 20.01 -2.43
CA GLY A 318 -6.10 20.62 -3.25
C GLY A 318 -4.74 20.69 -2.56
N THR A 319 -4.72 20.80 -1.23
CA THR A 319 -3.50 20.93 -0.44
C THR A 319 -2.90 19.58 -0.03
N TRP A 320 -3.68 18.53 0.17
CA TRP A 320 -3.20 17.24 0.69
C TRP A 320 -3.22 16.16 -0.40
N ASP A 321 -2.18 16.16 -1.24
CA ASP A 321 -1.90 15.09 -2.20
C ASP A 321 -1.22 13.87 -1.53
N ALA A 322 -1.12 12.74 -2.25
CA ALA A 322 -0.50 11.52 -1.74
C ALA A 322 0.94 11.76 -1.23
N ARG A 323 1.68 12.63 -1.93
CA ARG A 323 3.06 13.00 -1.56
C ARG A 323 3.11 13.75 -0.23
N ARG A 324 2.23 14.74 0.00
CA ARG A 324 2.18 15.51 1.26
C ARG A 324 1.73 14.66 2.43
N LEU A 325 0.78 13.75 2.21
CA LEU A 325 0.39 12.77 3.23
C LEU A 325 1.54 11.84 3.59
N GLN A 326 2.26 11.32 2.59
CA GLN A 326 3.45 10.51 2.82
C GLN A 326 4.50 11.28 3.64
N LEU A 327 4.80 12.52 3.25
CA LEU A 327 5.77 13.38 3.95
C LEU A 327 5.39 13.59 5.41
N ALA A 328 4.10 13.81 5.69
CA ALA A 328 3.60 14.11 7.02
C ALA A 328 3.53 12.88 7.92
N PHE A 329 3.12 11.73 7.40
CA PHE A 329 2.77 10.59 8.23
C PHE A 329 3.89 9.56 8.39
N TYR A 330 4.63 9.25 7.31
CA TYR A 330 5.56 8.11 7.29
C TYR A 330 6.91 8.35 6.58
N GLY A 331 7.08 9.50 5.90
CA GLY A 331 8.24 9.80 5.05
C GLY A 331 9.31 10.60 5.79
N ALA A 332 9.29 11.92 5.60
CA ALA A 332 10.23 12.84 6.26
C ALA A 332 9.88 13.04 7.74
N LEU A 333 8.59 12.98 8.06
CA LEU A 333 8.06 13.00 9.41
C LEU A 333 7.42 11.66 9.74
N LYS A 334 7.44 11.33 11.03
CA LYS A 334 6.57 10.30 11.60
C LYS A 334 5.57 10.96 12.55
N THR A 335 4.29 10.94 12.19
CA THR A 335 3.25 11.54 13.02
C THR A 335 2.69 10.55 14.03
N ARG A 336 2.62 10.96 15.30
CA ARG A 336 1.92 10.24 16.37
C ARG A 336 0.83 11.12 16.97
N VAL A 337 -0.31 10.52 17.27
CA VAL A 337 -1.43 11.17 17.96
C VAL A 337 -1.66 10.45 19.29
N MET A 338 -1.52 11.17 20.39
CA MET A 338 -1.52 10.64 21.75
C MET A 338 -2.41 11.47 22.68
N TYR A 339 -2.69 10.92 23.85
CA TYR A 339 -3.34 11.65 24.93
C TYR A 339 -2.44 11.71 26.16
N ILE A 340 -2.64 12.77 26.96
CA ILE A 340 -2.17 12.84 28.34
C ILE A 340 -3.39 12.81 29.26
N PRO A 341 -3.45 11.93 30.28
CA PRO A 341 -4.58 11.94 31.21
C PRO A 341 -4.74 13.34 31.84
N THR A 342 -5.96 13.88 31.86
CA THR A 342 -6.23 15.26 32.32
C THR A 342 -5.72 15.52 33.73
N ASN A 343 -5.89 14.56 34.64
CA ASN A 343 -5.38 14.65 36.00
C ASN A 343 -3.84 14.65 36.05
N THR A 344 -3.17 13.92 35.16
CA THR A 344 -1.72 13.98 35.03
C THR A 344 -1.31 15.36 34.52
N LEU A 345 -1.94 15.86 33.46
CA LEU A 345 -1.66 17.19 32.92
C LEU A 345 -1.81 18.28 33.99
N ILE A 346 -2.95 18.33 34.68
CA ILE A 346 -3.17 19.30 35.77
C ILE A 346 -2.15 19.15 36.89
N SER A 347 -1.82 17.91 37.30
CA SER A 347 -0.79 17.68 38.32
C SER A 347 0.59 18.21 37.92
N LEU A 348 0.96 18.10 36.64
CA LEU A 348 2.20 18.68 36.12
C LEU A 348 2.16 20.21 36.15
N LEU A 349 1.07 20.81 35.64
CA LEU A 349 0.93 22.27 35.63
C LEU A 349 0.97 22.83 37.06
N VAL A 350 0.26 22.23 38.00
CA VAL A 350 0.19 22.69 39.39
C VAL A 350 1.54 22.52 40.11
N SER A 351 2.30 21.47 39.82
CA SER A 351 3.57 21.18 40.50
C SER A 351 4.79 21.92 39.93
N TYR A 352 4.73 22.34 38.66
CA TYR A 352 5.88 22.91 37.94
C TYR A 352 5.62 24.30 37.36
N SER A 353 4.41 24.86 37.49
CA SER A 353 4.14 26.22 37.04
C SER A 353 4.87 27.25 37.88
N GLU A 354 5.64 28.09 37.18
CA GLU A 354 6.27 29.29 37.73
C GLU A 354 5.44 30.54 37.43
N HIS A 355 4.28 30.40 36.76
CA HIS A 355 3.46 31.53 36.35
C HIS A 355 2.49 31.95 37.47
N ALA A 356 2.63 33.17 37.97
CA ALA A 356 1.90 33.66 39.15
C ALA A 356 0.36 33.58 39.01
N GLU A 357 -0.19 34.04 37.89
CA GLU A 357 -1.65 34.00 37.67
C GLU A 357 -2.20 32.58 37.57
N LEU A 358 -1.42 31.67 36.99
CA LEU A 358 -1.82 30.28 36.82
C LEU A 358 -1.79 29.56 38.18
N ASN A 359 -0.80 29.88 39.02
CA ASN A 359 -0.73 29.39 40.39
C ASN A 359 -1.92 29.91 41.23
N LYS A 360 -2.29 31.18 41.09
CA LYS A 360 -3.49 31.76 41.72
C LYS A 360 -4.78 31.10 41.25
N LEU A 361 -4.88 30.76 39.96
CA LEU A 361 -6.01 29.99 39.42
C LEU A 361 -6.13 28.63 40.12
N PHE A 362 -5.02 27.90 40.27
CA PHE A 362 -5.02 26.60 40.93
C PHE A 362 -5.35 26.67 42.43
N GLU A 363 -4.91 27.71 43.13
CA GLU A 363 -5.32 27.99 44.51
C GLU A 363 -6.82 28.26 44.61
N THR A 364 -7.36 29.11 43.74
CA THR A 364 -8.79 29.45 43.70
C THR A 364 -9.66 28.21 43.43
N MET A 365 -9.18 27.33 42.54
CA MET A 365 -9.86 26.09 42.19
C MET A 365 -9.71 24.97 43.23
N LYS A 366 -9.00 25.22 44.35
CA LYS A 366 -8.76 24.26 45.44
C LYS A 366 -8.25 22.90 44.94
N THR A 367 -7.24 22.94 44.06
CA THR A 367 -6.61 21.72 43.53
C THR A 367 -6.05 20.84 44.66
N PRO A 368 -6.21 19.51 44.62
CA PRO A 368 -5.72 18.62 45.67
C PRO A 368 -4.23 18.80 45.98
N ASP A 369 -3.84 18.82 47.26
CA ASP A 369 -2.44 19.00 47.68
C ASP A 369 -1.52 17.91 47.15
N SER A 370 -2.04 16.69 46.96
CA SER A 370 -1.29 15.60 46.36
C SER A 370 -0.86 15.89 44.91
N TRP A 371 -1.55 16.77 44.19
CA TRP A 371 -1.22 17.19 42.82
C TRP A 371 -0.22 18.35 42.78
N ARG A 372 0.06 19.00 43.91
CA ARG A 372 1.10 20.04 44.06
C ARG A 372 2.49 19.44 44.30
N LYS A 373 2.56 18.15 44.64
CA LYS A 373 3.82 17.47 44.98
C LYS A 373 4.54 16.99 43.71
N LYS A 374 5.71 17.57 43.41
CA LYS A 374 6.58 17.15 42.29
C LYS A 374 6.79 15.62 42.19
N PRO A 375 7.06 14.86 43.28
CA PRO A 375 7.20 13.40 43.19
C PRO A 375 5.93 12.68 42.67
N ALA A 376 4.75 13.15 43.07
CA ALA A 376 3.48 12.57 42.65
C ALA A 376 3.19 12.90 41.17
N ALA A 377 3.42 14.15 40.76
CA ALA A 377 3.31 14.57 39.36
C ALA A 377 4.27 13.79 38.46
N LYS A 378 5.55 13.66 38.86
CA LYS A 378 6.58 12.88 38.17
C LYS A 378 6.18 11.41 38.03
N SER A 379 5.71 10.77 39.10
CA SER A 379 5.19 9.39 39.06
C SER A 379 3.97 9.24 38.12
N SER A 380 3.10 10.25 38.06
CA SER A 380 1.96 10.24 37.12
C SER A 380 2.42 10.41 35.67
N LEU A 381 3.37 11.30 35.40
CA LEU A 381 3.98 11.48 34.08
C LEU A 381 4.63 10.20 33.58
N LYS A 382 5.43 9.51 34.42
CA LYS A 382 6.10 8.24 34.07
C LYS A 382 5.14 7.11 33.68
N ARG A 383 3.86 7.21 34.08
CA ARG A 383 2.81 6.25 33.71
C ARG A 383 1.99 6.68 32.49
N SER A 384 2.21 7.88 31.95
CA SER A 384 1.48 8.38 30.78
C SER A 384 1.93 7.72 29.47
N PRO A 385 1.06 7.67 28.44
CA PRO A 385 1.43 7.20 27.11
C PRO A 385 2.65 7.92 26.54
N MET A 386 2.67 9.25 26.66
CA MET A 386 3.75 10.11 26.16
C MET A 386 5.11 9.73 26.73
N TYR A 387 5.23 9.63 28.06
CA TYR A 387 6.53 9.33 28.68
C TYR A 387 7.00 7.92 28.34
N ARG A 388 6.11 6.93 28.37
CA ARG A 388 6.46 5.55 27.99
C ARG A 388 6.94 5.46 26.56
N GLN A 389 6.28 6.17 25.64
CA GLN A 389 6.73 6.25 24.25
C GLN A 389 8.11 6.91 24.13
N LEU A 390 8.43 7.93 24.94
CA LEU A 390 9.74 8.60 24.94
C LEU A 390 10.88 7.64 25.33
N ILE A 391 10.63 6.78 26.30
CA ILE A 391 11.65 5.86 26.82
C ILE A 391 11.61 4.46 26.16
N GLY A 392 10.78 4.28 25.14
CA GLY A 392 10.65 3.00 24.44
C GLY A 392 9.96 1.89 25.25
N GLU A 393 9.02 2.24 26.12
CA GLU A 393 8.20 1.29 26.87
C GLU A 393 6.81 1.13 26.27
N VAL A 394 6.30 -0.10 26.28
CA VAL A 394 4.93 -0.40 25.83
C VAL A 394 3.90 0.20 26.80
N TYR A 395 2.90 0.88 26.24
CA TYR A 395 1.73 1.31 26.99
C TYR A 395 0.75 0.13 27.14
N PRO A 396 0.31 -0.24 28.35
CA PRO A 396 -0.57 -1.39 28.55
C PRO A 396 -1.91 -1.21 27.83
N SER A 397 -2.34 -2.24 27.10
CA SER A 397 -3.65 -2.29 26.45
C SER A 397 -4.76 -2.41 27.50
N GLY A 398 -5.78 -1.54 27.41
CA GLY A 398 -6.99 -1.61 28.25
C GLY A 398 -7.37 -0.26 28.88
N LYS A 399 -8.67 0.05 28.92
CA LYS A 399 -9.18 1.27 29.54
C LYS A 399 -9.07 1.17 31.07
N ARG A 400 -8.21 1.98 31.70
CA ARG A 400 -8.17 2.14 33.17
C ARG A 400 -9.32 3.02 33.65
N LYS A 401 -10.57 2.57 33.51
CA LYS A 401 -11.77 3.35 33.89
C LYS A 401 -12.46 2.85 35.17
N GLY A 402 -11.70 2.30 36.13
CA GLY A 402 -12.21 1.87 37.43
C GLY A 402 -11.82 2.82 38.59
N GLY A 403 -12.72 2.95 39.57
CA GLY A 403 -12.42 3.47 40.91
C GLY A 403 -11.82 4.88 41.00
N SER A 404 -10.61 4.97 41.54
CA SER A 404 -9.90 6.22 41.87
C SER A 404 -9.49 7.05 40.65
N THR A 405 -9.17 6.40 39.52
CA THR A 405 -8.74 7.08 38.29
C THR A 405 -9.89 7.89 37.68
N ARG A 406 -11.10 7.33 37.62
CA ARG A 406 -12.29 8.03 37.13
C ARG A 406 -12.60 9.27 37.96
N LYS A 407 -12.56 9.14 39.30
CA LYS A 407 -12.75 10.27 40.22
C LYS A 407 -11.70 11.37 40.03
N ALA A 408 -10.44 10.98 39.77
CA ALA A 408 -9.37 11.95 39.51
C ALA A 408 -9.59 12.72 38.20
N LEU A 409 -10.04 12.04 37.14
CA LEU A 409 -10.37 12.67 35.85
C LEU A 409 -11.58 13.62 35.98
N GLU A 410 -12.65 13.20 36.66
CA GLU A 410 -13.83 14.04 36.94
C GLU A 410 -13.47 15.30 37.73
N LYS A 411 -12.54 15.20 38.70
CA LYS A 411 -12.04 16.37 39.44
C LYS A 411 -11.15 17.29 38.59
N ALA A 412 -10.36 16.73 37.68
CA ALA A 412 -9.42 17.49 36.86
C ALA A 412 -10.11 18.26 35.73
N GLU A 413 -11.22 17.73 35.20
CA GLU A 413 -12.00 18.33 34.10
C GLU A 413 -12.36 19.81 34.31
N PRO A 414 -13.06 20.22 35.40
CA PRO A 414 -13.40 21.63 35.59
C PRO A 414 -12.18 22.53 35.77
N ILE A 415 -11.07 22.00 36.31
CA ILE A 415 -9.80 22.74 36.44
C ILE A 415 -9.19 22.95 35.06
N PHE A 416 -9.14 21.91 34.24
CA PHE A 416 -8.65 21.99 32.87
C PHE A 416 -9.47 22.97 32.02
N SER A 417 -10.80 22.95 32.15
CA SER A 417 -11.66 23.91 31.45
C SER A 417 -11.33 25.36 31.80
N LYS A 418 -10.97 25.64 33.07
CA LYS A 418 -10.53 26.97 33.49
C LYS A 418 -9.14 27.33 32.97
N VAL A 419 -8.23 26.37 32.88
CA VAL A 419 -6.91 26.56 32.25
C VAL A 419 -7.08 26.91 30.77
N VAL A 420 -7.89 26.16 30.01
CA VAL A 420 -8.19 26.44 28.60
C VAL A 420 -8.81 27.84 28.42
N ASN A 421 -9.74 28.21 29.31
CA ASN A 421 -10.32 29.57 29.29
C ASN A 421 -9.26 30.65 29.59
N TRP A 422 -8.36 30.40 30.54
CA TRP A 422 -7.28 31.33 30.88
C TRP A 422 -6.33 31.57 29.69
N ILE A 423 -5.93 30.52 28.97
CA ILE A 423 -5.12 30.63 27.73
C ILE A 423 -5.85 31.51 26.70
N SER A 424 -7.17 31.39 26.60
CA SER A 424 -7.97 32.08 25.58
C SER A 424 -8.20 33.57 25.87
N THR A 425 -7.99 34.03 27.10
CA THR A 425 -8.33 35.41 27.51
C THR A 425 -7.13 36.25 27.90
N VAL A 426 -6.27 35.75 28.78
CA VAL A 426 -5.18 36.55 29.40
C VAL A 426 -3.85 35.82 29.45
N GLY A 427 -3.85 34.49 29.37
CA GLY A 427 -2.68 33.65 29.49
C GLY A 427 -2.02 33.30 28.16
N SER A 428 -1.01 32.42 28.25
CA SER A 428 -0.36 31.84 27.09
C SER A 428 -0.07 30.36 27.36
N ASP A 429 -0.33 29.54 26.34
CA ASP A 429 0.06 28.13 26.26
C ASP A 429 1.56 27.90 26.52
N LYS A 430 2.43 28.85 26.17
CA LYS A 430 3.87 28.82 26.47
C LYS A 430 4.18 28.57 27.95
N ALA A 431 3.38 29.12 28.87
CA ALA A 431 3.56 28.89 30.30
C ALA A 431 3.26 27.43 30.69
N LEU A 432 2.30 26.80 30.00
CA LEU A 432 1.95 25.40 30.18
C LEU A 432 3.03 24.50 29.60
N ASN A 433 3.49 24.80 28.39
CA ASN A 433 4.56 24.10 27.69
C ASN A 433 5.85 24.09 28.52
N LYS A 434 6.23 25.24 29.11
CA LYS A 434 7.35 25.36 30.05
C LYS A 434 7.19 24.42 31.25
N SER A 435 6.01 24.40 31.88
CA SER A 435 5.74 23.56 33.05
C SER A 435 5.90 22.06 32.74
N ILE A 436 5.44 21.64 31.55
CA ILE A 436 5.57 20.26 31.10
C ILE A 436 7.03 19.92 30.76
N ALA A 437 7.76 20.83 30.11
CA ALA A 437 9.18 20.66 29.80
C ALA A 437 10.02 20.48 31.08
N LEU A 438 9.80 21.30 32.12
CA LEU A 438 10.46 21.15 33.42
C LEU A 438 10.14 19.80 34.08
N ALA A 439 8.90 19.33 33.95
CA ALA A 439 8.51 18.03 34.48
C ALA A 439 9.15 16.86 33.72
N LEU A 440 9.34 16.98 32.40
CA LEU A 440 10.06 16.01 31.58
C LEU A 440 11.54 15.95 31.95
N GLU A 441 12.17 17.11 32.14
CA GLU A 441 13.56 17.23 32.59
C GLU A 441 13.76 16.57 33.96
N ASP A 442 12.93 16.90 34.96
CA ASP A 442 12.98 16.22 36.27
C ASP A 442 12.72 14.71 36.13
N ALA A 443 11.84 14.29 35.22
CA ALA A 443 11.58 12.87 34.99
C ALA A 443 12.77 12.10 34.37
N GLY A 444 13.77 12.81 33.81
CA GLY A 444 15.01 12.26 33.25
C GLY A 444 15.12 12.37 31.73
N VAL A 445 14.23 13.12 31.07
CA VAL A 445 14.30 13.37 29.62
C VAL A 445 15.33 14.46 29.37
N LYS A 446 16.46 14.10 28.76
CA LYS A 446 17.54 15.04 28.43
C LYS A 446 17.27 15.75 27.11
N ASN A 447 17.93 16.89 26.89
CA ASN A 447 17.88 17.68 25.66
C ASN A 447 16.47 18.11 25.24
N ALA A 448 15.59 18.34 26.21
CA ALA A 448 14.29 18.95 25.99
C ALA A 448 14.45 20.48 25.98
N SER A 449 13.84 21.14 25.00
CA SER A 449 13.69 22.60 24.96
C SER A 449 12.25 22.94 24.61
N TYR A 450 11.74 24.05 25.13
CA TYR A 450 10.36 24.50 24.88
C TYR A 450 10.38 25.82 24.15
N GLU A 451 9.43 26.04 23.24
CA GLU A 451 9.22 27.31 22.54
C GLU A 451 10.47 27.84 21.80
N LYS A 452 11.34 26.93 21.34
CA LYS A 452 12.54 27.28 20.57
C LYS A 452 12.39 26.84 19.12
N PRO A 453 12.94 27.60 18.15
CA PRO A 453 12.97 27.17 16.76
C PRO A 453 13.58 25.79 16.59
N HIS A 454 12.98 24.97 15.71
CA HIS A 454 13.52 23.68 15.32
C HIS A 454 14.88 23.89 14.64
N PRO A 455 15.96 23.17 15.02
CA PRO A 455 17.30 23.50 14.53
C PRO A 455 17.51 23.28 13.03
N TRP A 456 16.67 22.44 12.39
CA TRP A 456 16.82 22.06 10.97
C TRP A 456 15.61 22.35 10.09
N ILE A 457 14.45 22.68 10.68
CA ILE A 457 13.21 22.91 9.91
C ILE A 457 12.87 24.38 10.13
N PRO A 458 13.07 25.24 9.11
CA PRO A 458 12.94 26.68 9.26
C PRO A 458 11.51 27.05 9.66
N ASN A 459 11.37 28.10 10.46
CA ASN A 459 10.07 28.66 10.87
C ASN A 459 9.14 27.70 11.63
N VAL A 460 9.63 26.53 12.03
CA VAL A 460 8.91 25.61 12.93
C VAL A 460 9.37 25.88 14.35
N ILE A 461 8.42 26.13 15.25
CA ILE A 461 8.65 26.24 16.70
C ILE A 461 7.69 25.23 17.34
N PRO A 462 8.18 24.03 17.72
CA PRO A 462 7.36 23.09 18.46
C PRO A 462 7.15 23.59 19.90
N ASP A 463 6.06 23.17 20.52
CA ASP A 463 5.80 23.47 21.93
C ASP A 463 6.93 22.92 22.81
N ILE A 464 7.35 21.67 22.53
CA ILE A 464 8.54 21.05 23.12
C ILE A 464 9.32 20.29 22.04
N PHE A 465 10.59 20.61 21.89
CA PHE A 465 11.55 19.89 21.08
C PHE A 465 12.44 19.00 21.95
N ILE A 466 12.63 17.73 21.55
CA ILE A 466 13.51 16.77 22.24
C ILE A 466 14.48 16.17 21.22
N ASP A 467 15.78 16.28 21.48
CA ASP A 467 16.83 15.66 20.66
C ASP A 467 17.37 14.38 21.32
N LEU A 468 16.93 13.23 20.82
CA LEU A 468 17.41 11.91 21.24
C LEU A 468 18.58 11.44 20.35
N PRO A 469 19.35 10.43 20.76
CA PRO A 469 20.48 9.94 19.94
C PRO A 469 20.06 9.46 18.54
N ASP A 470 18.92 8.77 18.45
CA ASP A 470 18.42 8.10 17.24
C ASP A 470 17.38 8.92 16.46
N LYS A 471 16.73 9.90 17.10
CA LYS A 471 15.62 10.67 16.50
C LYS A 471 15.38 12.03 17.18
N GLN A 472 14.58 12.85 16.51
CA GLN A 472 14.09 14.13 17.00
C GLN A 472 12.60 14.06 17.23
N ILE A 473 12.10 14.72 18.28
CA ILE A 473 10.67 14.72 18.60
C ILE A 473 10.20 16.16 18.78
N CYS A 474 9.19 16.53 18.00
CA CYS A 474 8.43 17.76 18.13
C CYS A 474 7.09 17.43 18.80
N ILE A 475 6.87 17.92 20.01
CA ILE A 475 5.59 17.76 20.72
C ILE A 475 4.75 19.01 20.48
N GLU A 476 3.47 18.78 20.17
CA GLU A 476 2.45 19.78 19.90
C GLU A 476 1.22 19.49 20.78
N PHE A 477 0.91 20.36 21.74
CA PHE A 477 -0.24 20.27 22.61
C PHE A 477 -1.45 20.99 21.99
N HIS A 478 -2.61 20.33 22.01
CA HIS A 478 -3.87 21.01 21.76
C HIS A 478 -4.65 21.20 23.07
N TYR A 479 -4.54 22.39 23.65
CA TYR A 479 -5.31 22.78 24.82
C TYR A 479 -6.74 23.17 24.45
N THR A 480 -7.61 22.18 24.26
CA THR A 480 -9.02 22.38 23.89
C THR A 480 -9.96 21.59 24.79
N ASN A 481 -11.16 22.14 25.01
CA ASN A 481 -12.28 21.42 25.63
C ASN A 481 -13.18 20.72 24.59
N LYS A 482 -12.98 21.03 23.31
CA LYS A 482 -13.72 20.44 22.19
C LYS A 482 -13.29 18.99 22.00
N ASN A 483 -14.24 18.07 22.08
CA ASN A 483 -14.00 16.63 22.03
C ASN A 483 -14.49 15.99 20.72
N GLU A 484 -14.88 16.80 19.75
CA GLU A 484 -15.35 16.35 18.46
C GLU A 484 -14.17 15.88 17.57
N PRO A 485 -14.26 14.69 16.93
CA PRO A 485 -13.19 14.15 16.09
C PRO A 485 -12.65 15.11 15.02
N TYR A 486 -13.52 15.92 14.42
CA TYR A 486 -13.11 16.87 13.37
C TYR A 486 -12.18 17.98 13.88
N VAL A 487 -12.26 18.34 15.17
CA VAL A 487 -11.40 19.37 15.77
C VAL A 487 -9.98 18.85 15.93
N LEU A 488 -9.83 17.60 16.36
CA LEU A 488 -8.54 16.91 16.41
C LEU A 488 -7.94 16.83 15.00
N ALA A 489 -8.72 16.36 14.02
CA ALA A 489 -8.25 16.22 12.65
C ALA A 489 -7.82 17.57 12.04
N ASP A 490 -8.62 18.63 12.25
CA ASP A 490 -8.30 19.98 11.79
C ASP A 490 -7.00 20.51 12.41
N TYR A 491 -6.82 20.35 13.73
CA TYR A 491 -5.62 20.81 14.41
C TYR A 491 -4.35 20.11 13.88
N VAL A 492 -4.39 18.78 13.82
CA VAL A 492 -3.27 17.95 13.34
C VAL A 492 -2.92 18.31 11.90
N LEU A 493 -3.91 18.36 10.99
CA LEU A 493 -3.66 18.68 9.59
C LEU A 493 -3.12 20.10 9.42
N LYS A 494 -3.66 21.11 10.12
CA LYS A 494 -3.15 22.49 10.05
C LYS A 494 -1.70 22.60 10.51
N LYS A 495 -1.34 21.94 11.61
CA LYS A 495 0.03 21.95 12.11
C LYS A 495 0.96 21.20 11.15
N LEU A 496 0.58 20.02 10.68
CA LEU A 496 1.39 19.27 9.72
C LEU A 496 1.56 20.03 8.39
N ASP A 497 0.57 20.81 7.97
CA ASP A 497 0.68 21.65 6.78
C ASP A 497 1.85 22.64 6.88
N ILE A 498 2.05 23.24 8.07
CA ILE A 498 3.19 24.11 8.35
C ILE A 498 4.49 23.31 8.23
N TYR A 499 4.60 22.17 8.91
CA TYR A 499 5.81 21.35 8.87
C TYR A 499 6.16 20.91 7.44
N VAL A 500 5.19 20.33 6.71
CA VAL A 500 5.39 19.84 5.34
C VAL A 500 5.76 20.96 4.37
N THR A 501 5.19 22.16 4.56
CA THR A 501 5.53 23.32 3.74
C THR A 501 6.98 23.75 3.97
N GLN A 502 7.45 23.76 5.22
CA GLN A 502 8.86 24.08 5.52
C GLN A 502 9.81 22.96 5.07
N LEU A 503 9.42 21.70 5.18
CA LEU A 503 10.21 20.58 4.64
C LEU A 503 10.36 20.66 3.12
N THR A 504 9.28 21.04 2.43
CA THR A 504 9.29 21.25 0.97
C THR A 504 10.14 22.45 0.57
N SER A 505 10.14 23.52 1.39
CA SER A 505 10.98 24.70 1.13
C SER A 505 12.46 24.38 1.26
N LEU A 506 12.85 23.42 2.13
CA LEU A 506 14.25 22.97 2.23
C LEU A 506 14.82 22.53 0.89
N ILE A 507 14.07 21.82 0.04
CA ILE A 507 14.55 21.40 -1.29
C ILE A 507 14.43 22.53 -2.32
N SER A 508 13.44 23.40 -2.17
CA SER A 508 13.16 24.49 -3.12
C SER A 508 14.21 25.62 -3.08
N ILE A 509 15.05 25.67 -2.04
CA ILE A 509 16.25 26.53 -2.00
C ILE A 509 17.31 25.91 -2.92
N LYS A 510 17.28 26.29 -4.20
CA LYS A 510 18.47 26.27 -5.05
C LYS A 510 19.45 27.28 -4.47
N ILE A 511 20.61 26.81 -4.02
CA ILE A 511 21.82 27.64 -3.89
C ILE A 511 22.41 27.77 -5.29
#